data_AF-A0A379T8C5-F1
#
_entry.id   AF-A0A379T8C5-F1
#
_cell.length_a   1.000
_cell.length_b   1.000
_cell.length_c   1.000
_cell.angle_alpha   90.00
_cell.angle_beta   90.00
_cell.angle_gamma   90.00
#
_symmetry.space_group_name_H-M   'P 1'
#
loop_
_entity.id
_entity.type
_entity.pdbx_description
1 polymer ?
#
loop_
_entity_poly.entity_id
_entity_poly.type
_entity_poly.pdbx_seq_one_letter_code
_entity_poly.pdbx_strand_id
1 'polypeptide(L)'
;MNLKKAETQLQQGLAATSDENLKAVINLRLARVQVQLKQADAALKTLDAIKGEGWTAIVADLRGEALLSKGDIKGARSAWEAGVNSDASPALSEMMQMKINNLSI
;
A
#
# COMPACT_ATOMS: atom_id res chain seq x y z
N MET A 1 -3.39 -3.57 -20.01
CA MET A 1 -2.15 -3.28 -19.24
C MET A 1 -1.56 -4.60 -18.76
N ASN A 2 -0.30 -4.93 -19.06
CA ASN A 2 0.30 -6.21 -18.63
C ASN A 2 0.94 -6.04 -17.24
N LEU A 3 0.16 -6.36 -16.19
CA LEU A 3 0.56 -6.17 -14.79
C LEU A 3 1.78 -7.01 -14.38
N LYS A 4 1.94 -8.23 -14.92
CA LYS A 4 3.12 -9.07 -14.65
C LYS A 4 4.40 -8.45 -15.20
N LYS A 5 4.33 -7.85 -16.39
CA LYS A 5 5.47 -7.12 -16.97
C LYS A 5 5.82 -5.90 -16.12
N ALA A 6 4.81 -5.17 -15.63
CA ALA A 6 5.01 -4.02 -14.75
C ALA A 6 5.67 -4.44 -13.42
N GLU A 7 5.23 -5.54 -12.81
CA GLU A 7 5.84 -6.11 -11.60
C GLU A 7 7.34 -6.37 -11.82
N THR A 8 7.68 -7.05 -12.92
CA THR A 8 9.08 -7.38 -13.26
C THR A 8 9.93 -6.12 -13.45
N GLN A 9 9.42 -5.12 -14.15
CA GLN A 9 10.15 -3.86 -14.39
C GLN A 9 10.37 -3.07 -13.10
N LEU A 10 9.40 -3.06 -12.18
CA LEU A 10 9.54 -2.40 -10.88
C LEU A 10 10.56 -3.11 -10.00
N GLN A 11 10.58 -4.45 -9.98
CA GLN A 11 11.60 -5.22 -9.27
C GLN A 11 13.02 -4.96 -9.81
N GLN A 12 13.18 -4.87 -11.13
CA GLN A 12 14.44 -4.48 -11.76
C GLN A 12 14.87 -3.07 -11.37
N GLY A 13 13.94 -2.11 -11.40
CA GLY A 13 14.20 -0.73 -10.98
C GLY A 13 14.63 -0.64 -9.51
N LEU A 14 14.01 -1.43 -8.63
CA LEU A 14 14.36 -1.50 -7.21
C LEU A 14 15.79 -2.00 -7.00
N ALA A 15 16.21 -3.02 -7.76
CA ALA A 15 17.57 -3.56 -7.71
C ALA A 15 18.62 -2.60 -8.29
N ALA A 16 18.22 -1.71 -9.20
CA ALA A 16 19.12 -0.80 -9.91
C ALA A 16 19.32 0.56 -9.20
N THR A 17 18.59 0.84 -8.11
CA THR A 17 18.67 2.13 -7.41
C THR A 17 19.14 2.00 -5.97
N SER A 18 19.92 2.98 -5.52
CA SER A 18 20.33 3.15 -4.12
C SER A 18 19.61 4.29 -3.41
N ASP A 19 18.81 5.10 -4.12
CA ASP A 19 18.10 6.24 -3.55
C ASP A 19 16.86 5.78 -2.76
N GLU A 20 16.81 6.10 -1.48
CA GLU A 20 15.77 5.61 -0.56
C GLU A 20 14.36 6.16 -0.89
N ASN A 21 14.26 7.40 -1.38
CA ASN A 21 12.97 7.98 -1.78
C ASN A 21 12.47 7.31 -3.06
N LEU A 22 13.36 7.05 -4.01
CA LEU A 22 13.03 6.33 -5.23
C LEU A 22 12.65 4.88 -4.92
N LYS A 23 13.34 4.20 -4.01
CA LYS A 23 12.96 2.86 -3.52
C LYS A 23 11.55 2.88 -2.93
N ALA A 24 11.22 3.87 -2.09
CA ALA A 24 9.88 4.00 -1.51
C ALA A 24 8.79 4.14 -2.59
N VAL A 25 9.01 5.00 -3.59
CA VAL A 25 8.07 5.17 -4.72
C VAL A 25 7.93 3.89 -5.54
N ILE A 26 9.03 3.20 -5.83
CA ILE A 26 9.00 1.94 -6.58
C ILE A 26 8.24 0.86 -5.78
N ASN A 27 8.49 0.74 -4.47
CA ASN A 27 7.80 -0.21 -3.61
C ASN A 27 6.30 0.09 -3.52
N LEU A 28 5.87 1.36 -3.41
CA LEU A 28 4.45 1.70 -3.44
C LEU A 28 3.76 1.26 -4.74
N ARG A 29 4.42 1.51 -5.88
CA ARG A 29 3.90 1.11 -7.19
C ARG A 29 3.87 -0.42 -7.33
N LEU A 30 4.91 -1.10 -6.85
CA LEU A 30 5.02 -2.56 -6.88
C LEU A 30 3.92 -3.21 -6.03
N ALA A 31 3.74 -2.74 -4.79
CA ALA A 31 2.67 -3.22 -3.92
C ALA A 31 1.28 -3.03 -4.56
N ARG A 32 1.04 -1.89 -5.21
CA ARG A 32 -0.23 -1.63 -5.91
C ARG A 32 -0.47 -2.59 -7.06
N VAL A 33 0.56 -2.89 -7.85
CA VAL A 33 0.50 -3.91 -8.92
C VAL A 33 0.23 -5.29 -8.33
N GLN A 34 0.89 -5.65 -7.22
CA GLN A 34 0.70 -6.92 -6.53
C GLN A 34 -0.72 -7.09 -5.99
N VAL A 35 -1.33 -6.04 -5.42
CA VAL A 35 -2.76 -6.05 -5.02
C VAL A 35 -3.65 -6.34 -6.24
N GLN A 36 -3.44 -5.67 -7.37
CA GLN A 36 -4.22 -5.89 -8.60
C GLN A 36 -4.03 -7.31 -9.17
N LEU A 37 -2.86 -7.91 -8.96
CA LEU A 37 -2.56 -9.30 -9.30
C LEU A 37 -3.11 -10.32 -8.27
N LYS A 38 -3.83 -9.85 -7.24
CA LYS A 38 -4.32 -10.66 -6.11
C LYS A 38 -3.19 -11.32 -5.29
N GLN A 39 -2.00 -10.76 -5.31
CA GLN A 39 -0.83 -11.20 -4.56
C GLN A 39 -0.70 -10.39 -3.25
N ALA A 40 -1.72 -10.45 -2.41
CA ALA A 40 -1.81 -9.65 -1.19
C ALA A 40 -0.57 -9.81 -0.27
N ASP A 41 -0.11 -11.03 -0.04
CA ASP A 41 1.05 -11.28 0.83
C ASP A 41 2.35 -10.68 0.28
N ALA A 42 2.51 -10.70 -1.05
CA ALA A 42 3.65 -10.05 -1.70
C ALA A 42 3.56 -8.53 -1.55
N ALA A 43 2.36 -7.95 -1.74
CA ALA A 43 2.14 -6.53 -1.55
C ALA A 43 2.47 -6.09 -0.12
N LEU A 44 2.03 -6.84 0.89
CA LEU A 44 2.32 -6.55 2.31
C LEU A 44 3.83 -6.54 2.57
N LYS A 45 4.54 -7.56 2.11
CA LYS A 45 6.00 -7.63 2.24
C LYS A 45 6.71 -6.47 1.54
N THR A 46 6.23 -6.06 0.36
CA THR A 46 6.77 -4.90 -0.36
C THR A 46 6.54 -3.60 0.41
N LEU A 47 5.38 -3.44 1.05
CA LEU A 47 5.05 -2.27 1.86
C LEU A 47 5.93 -2.17 3.12
N ASP A 48 6.28 -3.29 3.74
CA ASP A 48 7.16 -3.33 4.92
C ASP A 48 8.58 -2.81 4.63
N ALA A 49 8.99 -2.80 3.36
CA ALA A 49 10.29 -2.28 2.94
C ALA A 49 10.32 -0.74 2.83
N ILE A 50 9.18 -0.06 2.91
CA ILE A 50 9.09 1.39 2.82
C ILE A 50 9.36 2.01 4.19
N LYS A 51 10.27 2.99 4.23
CA LYS A 51 10.68 3.71 5.45
C LYS A 51 10.44 5.20 5.29
N GLY A 52 10.22 5.89 6.41
CA GLY A 52 10.07 7.34 6.47
C GLY A 52 8.64 7.76 6.77
N GLU A 53 8.50 8.73 7.67
CA GLU A 53 7.20 9.15 8.23
C GLU A 53 6.24 9.67 7.15
N GLY A 54 6.76 10.36 6.12
CA GLY A 54 5.96 10.90 5.01
C GLY A 54 5.26 9.85 4.14
N TRP A 55 5.61 8.56 4.27
CA TRP A 55 4.95 7.47 3.55
C TRP A 55 3.91 6.73 4.38
N THR A 56 3.83 6.99 5.69
CA THR A 56 3.00 6.24 6.65
C THR A 56 1.54 6.16 6.19
N ALA A 57 0.95 7.29 5.83
CA ALA A 57 -0.45 7.37 5.45
C ALA A 57 -0.77 6.57 4.16
N ILE A 58 0.07 6.71 3.12
CA ILE A 58 -0.16 6.02 1.85
C ILE A 58 0.17 4.52 1.94
N VAL A 59 1.13 4.14 2.80
CA VAL A 59 1.42 2.74 3.12
C VAL A 59 0.24 2.12 3.85
N ALA A 60 -0.34 2.82 4.82
CA ALA A 60 -1.53 2.39 5.55
C ALA A 60 -2.73 2.17 4.62
N ASP A 61 -2.99 3.12 3.72
CA ASP A 61 -4.08 3.01 2.72
C ASP A 61 -3.96 1.74 1.88
N LEU A 62 -2.77 1.52 1.29
CA LEU A 62 -2.52 0.39 0.40
C LEU A 62 -2.40 -0.95 1.16
N ARG A 63 -1.92 -0.93 2.41
CA ARG A 63 -1.92 -2.10 3.30
C ARG A 63 -3.35 -2.54 3.58
N GLY A 64 -4.27 -1.61 3.84
CA GLY A 64 -5.66 -1.95 4.06
C GLY A 64 -6.33 -2.53 2.81
N GLU A 65 -6.03 -2.00 1.62
CA GLU A 65 -6.48 -2.60 0.35
C GLU A 65 -5.97 -4.03 0.15
N ALA A 66 -4.68 -4.27 0.43
CA ALA A 66 -4.08 -5.59 0.33
C ALA A 66 -4.76 -6.59 1.28
N LEU A 67 -4.97 -6.22 2.54
CA LEU A 67 -5.63 -7.05 3.55
C LEU A 67 -7.09 -7.33 3.18
N LEU A 68 -7.83 -6.32 2.74
CA LEU A 68 -9.21 -6.49 2.28
C LEU A 68 -9.27 -7.45 1.09
N SER A 69 -8.33 -7.35 0.15
CA SER A 69 -8.31 -8.20 -1.06
C SER A 69 -8.16 -9.70 -0.76
N LYS A 70 -7.59 -10.06 0.40
CA LYS A 70 -7.47 -11.44 0.90
C LYS A 70 -8.52 -11.80 1.96
N GLY A 71 -9.55 -10.97 2.14
CA GLY A 71 -10.66 -11.19 3.08
C GLY A 71 -10.34 -10.83 4.54
N ASP A 72 -9.18 -10.23 4.82
CA ASP A 72 -8.84 -9.78 6.18
C ASP A 72 -9.44 -8.39 6.46
N ILE A 73 -10.74 -8.37 6.74
CA ILE A 73 -11.50 -7.15 7.01
C ILE A 73 -11.00 -6.44 8.27
N LYS A 74 -10.64 -7.20 9.32
CA LYS A 74 -10.15 -6.64 10.58
C LYS A 74 -8.79 -5.97 10.36
N GLY A 75 -7.88 -6.66 9.69
CA GLY A 75 -6.58 -6.11 9.32
C GLY A 75 -6.72 -4.87 8.44
N ALA A 76 -7.64 -4.89 7.47
CA ALA A 76 -7.89 -3.75 6.60
C ALA A 76 -8.36 -2.50 7.39
N ARG A 77 -9.34 -2.68 8.28
CA ARG A 77 -9.81 -1.62 9.17
C ARG A 77 -8.68 -1.05 10.01
N SER A 78 -7.92 -1.91 10.71
CA SER A 78 -6.83 -1.45 11.57
C SER A 78 -5.73 -0.71 10.81
N ALA A 79 -5.43 -1.13 9.57
CA ALA A 79 -4.47 -0.42 8.72
C ALA A 79 -4.97 0.99 8.37
N TRP A 80 -6.23 1.13 7.96
CA TRP A 80 -6.81 2.44 7.63
C TRP A 80 -6.96 3.34 8.85
N GLU A 81 -7.34 2.80 10.02
CA GLU A 81 -7.39 3.56 11.27
C GLU A 81 -5.99 4.11 11.65
N ALA A 82 -4.94 3.30 11.49
CA ALA A 82 -3.57 3.76 11.70
C ALA A 82 -3.18 4.88 10.72
N GLY A 83 -3.64 4.79 9.46
CA GLY A 83 -3.42 5.83 8.46
C GLY A 83 -4.14 7.14 8.79
N VAL A 84 -5.40 7.08 9.23
CA VAL A 84 -6.20 8.26 9.64
C VAL A 84 -5.55 8.97 10.83
N ASN A 85 -4.98 8.22 11.77
CA ASN A 85 -4.31 8.76 12.96
C ASN A 85 -2.84 9.19 12.72
N SER A 86 -2.35 9.11 11.48
CA SER A 86 -1.02 9.58 11.10
C SER A 86 -1.03 11.05 10.62
N ASP A 87 0.11 11.58 10.20
CA ASP A 87 0.23 12.93 9.58
C ASP A 87 -0.27 12.93 8.11
N ALA A 88 -1.41 12.27 7.88
CA ALA A 88 -2.05 12.17 6.58
C ALA A 88 -2.68 13.52 6.20
N SER A 89 -2.71 13.80 4.89
CA SER A 89 -3.48 14.96 4.41
C SER A 89 -4.97 14.77 4.73
N PRO A 90 -5.74 15.85 4.98
CA PRO A 90 -7.17 15.74 5.29
C PRO A 90 -7.95 14.91 4.26
N ALA A 91 -7.64 15.05 2.98
CA ALA A 91 -8.28 14.30 1.91
C ALA A 91 -7.98 12.78 1.97
N LEU A 92 -6.74 12.40 2.31
CA LEU A 92 -6.37 10.99 2.44
C LEU A 92 -7.00 10.37 3.69
N SER A 93 -7.02 11.09 4.81
CA SER A 93 -7.72 10.66 6.03
C SER A 93 -9.21 10.46 5.77
N GLU A 94 -9.87 11.40 5.09
CA GLU A 94 -11.29 11.29 4.75
C GLU A 94 -11.56 10.08 3.86
N MET A 95 -10.73 9.86 2.83
CA MET A 95 -10.84 8.68 1.96
C MET A 95 -10.72 7.37 2.74
N MET A 96 -9.75 7.24 3.65
CA MET A 96 -9.61 6.05 4.50
C MET A 96 -10.79 5.88 5.47
N GLN A 97 -11.33 6.98 6.02
CA GLN A 97 -12.52 6.94 6.86
C GLN A 97 -13.74 6.43 6.09
N MET A 98 -13.93 6.86 4.83
CA MET A 98 -14.99 6.33 3.96
C MET A 98 -14.81 4.83 3.73
N LYS A 99 -13.58 4.36 3.47
CA LYS A 99 -13.28 2.93 3.33
C LYS A 99 -13.65 2.15 4.58
N ILE A 100 -13.30 2.64 5.78
CA ILE A 100 -13.65 2.03 7.07
C ILE A 100 -15.17 1.93 7.24
N ASN A 101 -15.89 3.02 6.94
CA ASN A 101 -17.34 3.08 7.09
C ASN A 101 -18.03 2.06 6.17
N ASN A 102 -17.54 1.91 4.94
CA ASN A 102 -18.06 0.96 3.95
C ASN A 102 -17.80 -0.52 4.30
N LEU A 103 -16.89 -0.84 5.24
CA LEU A 103 -16.69 -2.21 5.71
C LEU A 103 -17.82 -2.74 6.61
N SER A 104 -18.69 -1.85 7.10
CA SER A 104 -19.75 -2.19 8.06
C SER A 104 -21.11 -2.43 7.41
N ILE A 105 -21.15 -2.46 6.08
CA ILE A 105 -22.33 -2.71 5.24
C ILE A 105 -22.18 -4.09 4.63
#